data_AF-A0A4Q5XH62-F1
#
_entry.id   AF-A0A4Q5XH62-F1
#
_cell.length_a   1.000
_cell.length_b   1.000
_cell.length_c   1.000
_cell.angle_alpha   90.00
_cell.angle_beta   90.00
_cell.angle_gamma   90.00
#
_symmetry.space_group_name_H-M   'P 1'
#
loop_
_entity.id
_entity.type
_entity.pdbx_description
1 polymer ?
#
loop_
_entity_poly.entity_id
_entity_poly.type
_entity_poly.pdbx_seq_one_letter_code
_entity_poly.pdbx_strand_id
1 'polypeptide(L)'
;MLGPAASDEATFTPRSALAELIEVSPSETTLLVHLTSSERTCDAVAPASAEEVAVALRLTLPAGVKLEPGSFPRPPFVAVEGRAPLMATVKLRGRKHELRPGGELSLSRIEANPQGVLEGLLKLEFAGDAEQPATRVSGRFLAHFCKINRLR
;
A
#
# COMPACT_ATOMS: atom_id res chain seq x y z
N MET A 1 -5.30 -33.13 17.70
CA MET A 1 -6.13 -32.21 16.90
C MET A 1 -5.80 -30.79 17.33
N LEU A 2 -5.01 -30.07 16.53
CA LEU A 2 -4.78 -28.64 16.72
C LEU A 2 -6.00 -27.95 16.11
N GLY A 3 -6.80 -27.26 16.94
CA GLY A 3 -7.89 -26.41 16.46
C GLY A 3 -7.35 -25.29 15.56
N PRO A 4 -8.22 -24.61 14.79
CA PRO A 4 -7.77 -23.54 13.90
C PRO A 4 -6.99 -22.50 14.70
N ALA A 5 -5.76 -22.22 14.27
CA ALA A 5 -4.97 -21.12 14.81
C ALA A 5 -5.80 -19.84 14.74
N ALA A 6 -5.69 -18.97 15.75
CA ALA A 6 -6.36 -17.69 15.77
C ALA A 6 -6.17 -17.00 14.41
N SER A 7 -7.27 -16.68 13.72
CA SER A 7 -7.19 -15.87 12.50
C SER A 7 -6.56 -14.53 12.90
N ASP A 8 -5.42 -14.21 12.29
CA ASP A 8 -4.80 -12.89 12.43
C ASP A 8 -5.64 -11.88 11.63
N GLU A 9 -6.80 -11.52 12.21
CA GLU A 9 -7.75 -10.57 11.68
C GLU A 9 -7.73 -9.28 12.51
N ALA A 10 -7.74 -8.14 11.84
CA ALA A 10 -7.84 -6.84 12.47
C ALA A 10 -8.61 -5.87 11.59
N THR A 11 -9.49 -5.08 12.21
CA THR A 11 -10.09 -3.89 11.59
C THR A 11 -9.58 -2.67 12.33
N PHE A 12 -9.15 -1.65 11.60
CA PHE A 12 -8.69 -0.40 12.20
C PHE A 12 -9.09 0.79 11.32
N THR A 13 -9.23 1.95 11.96
CA THR A 13 -9.26 3.24 11.26
C THR A 13 -7.86 3.84 11.35
N PRO A 14 -7.21 4.17 10.22
CA PRO A 14 -5.89 4.78 10.26
C PRO A 14 -5.94 6.10 11.04
N ARG A 15 -5.07 6.24 12.05
CA ARG A 15 -4.79 7.52 12.70
C ARG A 15 -3.83 8.37 11.88
N SER A 16 -3.01 7.72 11.06
CA SER A 16 -2.21 8.37 10.04
C SER A 16 -2.32 7.64 8.71
N ALA A 17 -2.43 8.42 7.64
CA ALA A 17 -2.50 7.95 6.26
C ALA A 17 -1.65 8.88 5.40
N LEU A 18 -0.50 8.38 4.95
CA LEU A 18 0.52 9.16 4.27
C LEU A 18 0.80 8.57 2.89
N ALA A 19 1.10 9.43 1.93
CA ALA A 19 1.50 9.06 0.59
C ALA A 19 2.84 9.70 0.23
N GLU A 20 3.67 8.96 -0.51
CA GLU A 20 4.92 9.46 -1.08
C GLU A 20 4.98 9.08 -2.56
N LEU A 21 5.30 10.06 -3.41
CA LEU A 21 5.52 9.83 -4.83
C LEU A 21 7.00 9.99 -5.14
N ILE A 22 7.60 8.95 -5.72
CA ILE A 22 9.01 8.91 -6.09
C ILE A 22 9.09 8.74 -7.60
N GLU A 23 9.50 9.80 -8.28
CA GLU A 23 9.80 9.81 -9.72
C GLU A 23 11.33 9.66 -9.85
N VAL A 24 11.81 8.44 -10.08
CA VAL A 24 13.27 8.13 -10.13
C VAL A 24 13.85 8.49 -11.49
N SER A 25 13.05 8.31 -12.54
CA SER A 25 13.39 8.60 -13.94
C SER A 25 12.08 8.76 -14.73
N PRO A 26 12.11 9.25 -15.99
CA PRO A 26 10.93 9.20 -16.86
C PRO A 26 10.37 7.77 -17.02
N SER A 27 11.19 6.77 -16.70
CA SER A 27 10.90 5.35 -16.83
C SER A 27 10.33 4.66 -15.58
N GLU A 28 10.38 5.27 -14.39
CA GLU A 28 9.88 4.62 -13.17
C GLU A 28 9.28 5.64 -12.20
N THR A 29 7.98 5.46 -11.91
CA THR A 29 7.27 6.19 -10.87
C THR A 29 6.78 5.19 -9.83
N THR A 30 7.12 5.41 -8.56
CA THR A 30 6.64 4.60 -7.43
C THR A 30 5.78 5.45 -6.50
N LEU A 31 4.58 4.98 -6.23
CA LEU A 31 3.70 5.48 -5.19
C LEU A 31 3.81 4.58 -3.96
N LEU A 32 4.15 5.18 -2.82
CA LEU A 32 4.09 4.53 -1.51
C LEU A 32 2.90 5.08 -0.73
N VAL A 33 2.14 4.20 -0.09
CA VAL A 33 1.04 4.58 0.81
C VAL A 33 1.21 3.86 2.13
N HIS A 34 1.17 4.61 3.23
CA HIS A 34 1.32 4.11 4.59
C HIS A 34 0.08 4.43 5.39
N LEU A 35 -0.60 3.40 5.89
CA LEU A 35 -1.78 3.51 6.75
C LEU A 35 -1.44 2.90 8.10
N THR A 36 -1.58 3.64 9.20
CA THR A 36 -1.19 3.17 10.54
C THR A 36 -2.25 3.48 11.59
N SER A 37 -2.43 2.59 12.56
CA SER A 37 -3.27 2.83 13.74
C SER A 37 -2.62 3.78 14.76
N SER A 38 -1.34 4.10 14.58
CA SER A 38 -0.53 5.03 15.36
C SER A 38 -0.47 6.42 14.70
N GLU A 39 -0.16 7.44 15.50
CA GLU A 39 0.13 8.78 14.96
C GLU A 39 1.48 8.78 14.24
N ARG A 40 1.51 9.38 13.05
CA ARG A 40 2.71 9.54 12.24
C ARG A 40 2.58 10.82 11.42
N THR A 41 3.65 11.59 11.33
CA THR A 41 3.72 12.78 10.47
C THR A 41 4.71 12.55 9.34
N CYS A 42 4.82 13.51 8.42
CA CYS A 42 5.79 13.43 7.32
C CYS A 42 7.25 13.51 7.79
N ASP A 43 7.49 14.11 8.96
CA ASP A 43 8.83 14.37 9.50
C ASP A 43 9.17 13.48 10.70
N ALA A 44 8.17 12.89 11.35
CA ALA A 44 8.35 12.10 12.55
C ALA A 44 7.60 10.76 12.49
N VAL A 45 8.30 9.71 12.88
CA VAL A 45 7.73 8.39 13.10
C VAL A 45 7.66 8.16 14.60
N ALA A 46 6.45 8.03 15.15
CA ALA A 46 6.29 7.64 16.54
C ALA A 46 6.88 6.23 16.76
N PRO A 47 7.41 5.93 17.95
CA PRO A 47 7.85 4.58 18.27
C PRO A 47 6.71 3.59 18.07
N ALA A 48 6.95 2.57 17.26
CA ALA A 48 5.98 1.54 16.98
C ALA A 48 5.64 0.73 18.25
N SER A 49 4.36 0.63 18.61
CA SER A 49 3.92 -0.27 19.67
C SER A 49 3.78 -1.70 19.14
N ALA A 50 3.82 -2.69 20.05
CA ALA A 50 3.56 -4.08 19.69
C ALA A 50 2.15 -4.31 19.14
N GLU A 51 1.19 -3.44 19.50
CA GLU A 51 -0.21 -3.51 19.08
C GLU A 51 -0.50 -2.71 17.80
N GLU A 52 0.49 -1.99 17.27
CA GLU A 52 0.34 -1.19 16.06
C GLU A 52 -0.08 -2.08 14.87
N VAL A 53 -1.16 -1.66 14.21
CA VAL A 53 -1.58 -2.19 12.92
C VAL A 53 -1.13 -1.22 11.84
N ALA A 54 -0.42 -1.73 10.84
CA ALA A 54 0.02 -0.92 9.72
C ALA A 54 -0.15 -1.65 8.39
N VAL A 55 -0.47 -0.89 7.34
CA VAL A 55 -0.47 -1.34 5.95
C VAL A 55 0.44 -0.42 5.17
N ALA A 56 1.44 -0.99 4.51
CA ALA A 56 2.32 -0.29 3.57
C ALA A 56 2.08 -0.84 2.18
N LEU A 57 1.80 0.04 1.24
CA LEU A 57 1.53 -0.28 -0.16
C LEU A 57 2.62 0.31 -1.02
N ARG A 58 3.03 -0.44 -2.04
CA ARG A 58 3.93 0.03 -3.08
C ARG A 58 3.29 -0.26 -4.42
N LEU A 59 2.95 0.81 -5.15
CA LEU A 59 2.53 0.76 -6.53
C LEU A 59 3.70 1.26 -7.40
N THR A 60 4.19 0.41 -8.29
CA THR A 60 5.19 0.78 -9.29
C THR A 60 4.51 0.89 -10.66
N LEU A 61 4.57 2.09 -11.23
CA LEU A 61 4.03 2.38 -12.55
C LEU A 61 5.11 2.15 -13.62
N PRO A 62 4.73 1.58 -14.79
CA PRO A 62 5.63 1.48 -15.94
C PRO A 62 6.09 2.86 -16.46
N ALA A 63 7.16 2.83 -17.24
CA ALA A 63 7.71 4.00 -17.93
C ALA A 63 6.65 4.78 -18.70
N GLY A 64 6.64 6.11 -18.53
CA GLY A 64 5.70 7.01 -19.20
C GLY A 64 4.24 6.95 -18.72
N VAL A 65 3.89 6.06 -17.78
CA VAL A 65 2.56 6.00 -17.19
C VAL A 65 2.45 7.02 -16.05
N LYS A 66 1.52 7.96 -16.18
CA LYS A 66 1.22 8.94 -15.14
C LYS A 66 0.33 8.34 -14.06
N LEU A 67 0.54 8.79 -12.82
CA LEU A 67 -0.38 8.49 -11.72
C LEU A 67 -1.66 9.32 -11.89
N GLU A 68 -2.76 8.65 -12.24
CA GLU A 68 -4.07 9.26 -12.50
C GLU A 68 -5.19 8.41 -11.89
N PRO A 69 -6.38 8.98 -11.64
CA PRO A 69 -7.49 8.22 -11.09
C PRO A 69 -7.81 6.98 -11.93
N GLY A 70 -8.15 5.89 -11.26
CA GLY A 70 -8.41 4.59 -11.87
C GLY A 70 -7.90 3.42 -11.04
N SER A 71 -8.08 2.21 -11.55
CA SER A 71 -7.69 0.97 -10.88
C SER A 71 -6.30 0.53 -11.31
N PHE A 72 -5.50 0.13 -10.32
CA PHE A 72 -4.15 -0.36 -10.49
C PHE A 72 -4.01 -1.75 -9.88
N PRO A 73 -3.27 -2.66 -10.53
CA PRO A 73 -2.50 -2.38 -11.73
C PRO A 73 -3.37 -2.38 -13.01
N ARG A 74 -2.99 -1.59 -14.03
CA ARG A 74 -3.74 -1.48 -15.30
C ARG A 74 -3.27 -2.57 -16.29
N PRO A 75 -4.18 -3.24 -17.03
CA PRO A 75 -3.81 -4.12 -18.13
C PRO A 75 -3.16 -3.33 -19.29
N PRO A 76 -2.19 -3.91 -20.03
CA PRO A 76 -1.55 -5.19 -19.77
C PRO A 76 -0.58 -5.10 -18.57
N PHE A 77 -0.66 -6.07 -17.66
CA PHE A 77 0.22 -6.15 -16.50
C PHE A 77 1.64 -6.47 -16.95
N VAL A 78 2.48 -5.45 -17.15
CA VAL A 78 3.91 -5.65 -17.37
C VAL A 78 4.60 -5.52 -16.01
N ALA A 79 5.12 -6.63 -15.49
CA ALA A 79 6.02 -6.58 -14.34
C ALA A 79 7.21 -5.69 -14.72
N VAL A 80 7.41 -4.59 -13.99
CA VAL A 80 8.55 -3.71 -14.21
C VAL A 80 9.77 -4.44 -13.64
N GLU A 81 10.67 -4.88 -14.51
CA GLU A 81 11.92 -5.56 -14.12
C GLU A 81 11.71 -6.77 -13.18
N GLY A 82 10.64 -7.53 -13.38
CA GLY A 82 10.32 -8.70 -12.56
C GLY A 82 9.70 -8.38 -11.19
N ARG A 83 9.38 -7.12 -10.90
CA ARG A 83 8.64 -6.71 -9.70
C ARG A 83 7.15 -6.68 -9.96
N ALA A 84 6.37 -7.17 -8.99
CA ALA A 84 4.92 -7.03 -9.03
C ALA A 84 4.55 -5.53 -9.00
N PRO A 85 3.62 -5.07 -9.86
CA PRO A 85 3.29 -3.65 -9.95
C PRO A 85 2.59 -3.14 -8.69
N LEU A 86 1.96 -4.01 -7.89
CA LEU A 86 1.37 -3.68 -6.60
C LEU A 86 1.83 -4.69 -5.55
N MET A 87 2.44 -4.20 -4.50
CA MET A 87 2.85 -4.98 -3.33
C MET A 87 2.27 -4.38 -2.07
N ALA A 88 1.96 -5.23 -1.10
CA ALA A 88 1.50 -4.79 0.21
C ALA A 88 2.23 -5.53 1.33
N THR A 89 2.52 -4.80 2.39
CA THR A 89 3.00 -5.35 3.64
C THR A 89 2.04 -4.95 4.74
N VAL A 90 1.61 -5.92 5.54
CA VAL A 90 0.83 -5.70 6.74
C VAL A 90 1.70 -5.93 7.97
N LYS A 91 1.58 -5.07 8.97
CA LYS A 91 2.10 -5.31 10.31
C LYS A 91 0.94 -5.53 11.26
N LEU A 92 0.92 -6.68 11.93
CA LEU A 92 -0.10 -7.07 12.91
C LEU A 92 0.61 -7.61 14.15
N ARG A 93 0.31 -7.05 15.34
CA ARG A 93 0.83 -7.54 16.62
C ARG A 93 2.36 -7.69 16.64
N GLY A 94 3.06 -6.71 16.05
CA GLY A 94 4.52 -6.70 15.93
C GLY A 94 5.09 -7.63 14.85
N ARG A 95 4.26 -8.42 14.16
CA ARG A 95 4.67 -9.30 13.05
C ARG A 95 4.45 -8.61 11.72
N LYS A 96 5.42 -8.74 10.80
CA LYS A 96 5.36 -8.20 9.44
C LYS A 96 5.05 -9.33 8.47
N HIS A 97 4.04 -9.14 7.63
CA HIS A 97 3.61 -10.07 6.59
C HIS A 97 3.62 -9.35 5.25
N GLU A 98 4.39 -9.85 4.29
CA GLU A 98 4.25 -9.43 2.90
C GLU A 98 3.11 -10.21 2.27
N LEU A 99 2.16 -9.49 1.65
CA LEU A 99 1.05 -10.11 0.95
C LEU A 99 1.51 -10.54 -0.44
N ARG A 100 0.98 -11.67 -0.88
CA ARG A 100 1.17 -12.11 -2.26
C ARG A 100 0.52 -11.14 -3.23
N PRO A 101 1.11 -10.95 -4.43
CA PRO A 101 0.50 -10.11 -5.45
C PRO A 101 -0.91 -10.59 -5.78
N GLY A 102 -1.88 -9.66 -5.77
CA GLY A 102 -3.27 -9.97 -6.02
C GLY A 102 -4.17 -8.78 -5.71
N GLY A 103 -5.29 -8.71 -6.43
CA GLY A 103 -6.27 -7.64 -6.26
C GLY A 103 -5.86 -6.29 -6.86
N GLU A 104 -6.45 -5.21 -6.35
CA GLU A 104 -6.32 -3.87 -6.91
C GLU A 104 -6.30 -2.74 -5.87
N LEU A 105 -5.68 -1.64 -6.28
CA LEU A 105 -5.75 -0.32 -5.69
C LEU A 105 -6.53 0.60 -6.64
N SER A 106 -7.74 0.98 -6.26
CA SER A 106 -8.55 1.94 -7.02
C SER A 106 -8.38 3.34 -6.45
N LEU A 107 -7.87 4.28 -7.25
CA LEU A 107 -7.68 5.67 -6.87
C LEU A 107 -8.80 6.53 -7.44
N SER A 108 -9.56 7.24 -6.59
CA SER A 108 -10.66 8.11 -7.01
C SER A 108 -10.23 9.58 -7.13
N ARG A 109 -9.25 10.00 -6.33
CA ARG A 109 -8.74 11.38 -6.31
C ARG A 109 -7.23 11.37 -6.10
N ILE A 110 -6.51 12.12 -6.93
CA ILE A 110 -5.07 12.35 -6.77
C ILE A 110 -4.82 13.85 -6.94
N GLU A 111 -4.31 14.47 -5.90
CA GLU A 111 -3.78 15.82 -5.94
C GLU A 111 -2.27 15.73 -5.71
N ALA A 112 -1.52 15.53 -6.80
CA ALA A 112 -0.07 15.34 -6.76
C ALA A 112 0.68 16.68 -6.57
N ASN A 113 0.39 17.38 -5.48
CA ASN A 113 1.09 18.58 -5.04
C ASN A 113 1.49 18.46 -3.56
N PRO A 114 2.42 19.30 -3.06
CA PRO A 114 2.72 19.35 -1.63
C PRO A 114 1.42 19.64 -0.86
N GLN A 115 1.11 18.82 0.15
CA GLN A 115 -0.15 18.85 0.92
C GLN A 115 -1.41 18.31 0.22
N GLY A 116 -1.31 17.88 -1.03
CA GLY A 116 -2.43 17.28 -1.73
C GLY A 116 -2.85 15.94 -1.13
N VAL A 117 -4.03 15.48 -1.54
CA VAL A 117 -4.62 14.24 -1.04
C VAL A 117 -4.64 13.13 -2.09
N LEU A 118 -4.65 11.91 -1.59
CA LEU A 118 -4.83 10.67 -2.32
C LEU A 118 -6.00 9.90 -1.71
N GLU A 119 -7.10 9.77 -2.44
CA GLU A 119 -8.25 8.96 -2.03
C GLU A 119 -8.28 7.66 -2.83
N GLY A 120 -8.51 6.54 -2.14
CA GLY A 120 -8.62 5.26 -2.80
C GLY A 120 -9.33 4.16 -2.02
N LEU A 121 -9.48 3.03 -2.69
CA LEU A 121 -10.06 1.78 -2.21
C LEU A 121 -9.06 0.65 -2.45
N LEU A 122 -8.81 -0.10 -1.39
CA LEU A 122 -7.98 -1.30 -1.37
C LEU A 122 -8.87 -2.52 -1.49
N LYS A 123 -8.51 -3.43 -2.40
CA LYS A 123 -9.08 -4.77 -2.53
C LYS A 123 -7.96 -5.73 -2.90
N LEU A 124 -7.09 -6.03 -1.93
CA LEU A 124 -6.00 -6.98 -2.09
C LEU A 124 -6.46 -8.32 -1.53
N GLU A 125 -6.35 -9.37 -2.35
CA GLU A 125 -6.79 -10.70 -1.96
C GLU A 125 -5.92 -11.76 -2.64
N PHE A 126 -5.54 -12.75 -1.85
CA PHE A 126 -4.92 -13.98 -2.28
C PHE A 126 -5.70 -15.14 -1.68
N ALA A 127 -6.24 -16.00 -2.53
CA ALA A 127 -7.15 -17.08 -2.11
C ALA A 127 -6.47 -18.19 -1.29
N GLY A 128 -5.14 -18.18 -1.19
CA GLY A 128 -4.36 -19.26 -0.59
C GLY A 128 -4.04 -20.37 -1.60
N ASP A 129 -3.01 -21.14 -1.28
CA ASP A 129 -2.63 -22.35 -2.00
C ASP A 129 -2.10 -23.41 -1.01
N ALA A 130 -1.49 -24.48 -1.53
CA ALA A 130 -0.96 -25.57 -0.71
C ALA A 130 0.23 -25.15 0.17
N GLU A 131 0.93 -24.07 -0.19
CA GLU A 131 2.13 -23.61 0.50
C GLU A 131 1.86 -22.38 1.38
N GLN A 132 0.84 -21.60 1.05
CA GLN A 132 0.62 -20.28 1.62
C GLN A 132 -0.86 -20.03 1.97
N PRO A 133 -1.15 -19.48 3.17
CA PRO A 133 -2.51 -19.21 3.58
C PRO A 133 -3.16 -18.08 2.76
N ALA A 134 -4.49 -18.10 2.71
CA ALA A 134 -5.27 -17.01 2.15
C ALA A 134 -5.01 -15.70 2.91
N THR A 135 -4.95 -14.58 2.20
CA THR A 135 -4.78 -13.25 2.80
C THR A 135 -5.68 -12.23 2.14
N ARG A 136 -6.15 -11.25 2.91
CA ARG A 136 -7.00 -10.17 2.40
C ARG A 136 -6.74 -8.87 3.14
N VAL A 137 -6.65 -7.78 2.40
CA VAL A 137 -6.69 -6.40 2.92
C VAL A 137 -7.65 -5.61 2.06
N SER A 138 -8.67 -5.03 2.69
CA SER A 138 -9.64 -4.18 1.99
C SER A 138 -10.09 -3.01 2.84
N GLY A 139 -10.35 -1.88 2.21
CA GLY A 139 -10.81 -0.68 2.90
C GLY A 139 -10.61 0.59 2.08
N ARG A 140 -11.32 1.65 2.47
CA ARG A 140 -11.12 2.99 1.90
C ARG A 140 -10.05 3.73 2.69
N PHE A 141 -9.34 4.63 2.01
CA PHE A 141 -8.38 5.50 2.67
C PHE A 141 -8.39 6.89 2.02
N LEU A 142 -7.98 7.87 2.83
CA LEU A 142 -7.64 9.23 2.40
C LEU A 142 -6.27 9.52 3.00
N ALA A 143 -5.25 9.63 2.14
CA ALA A 143 -3.88 9.88 2.54
C ALA A 143 -3.41 11.27 2.11
N HIS A 144 -2.52 11.88 2.87
CA HIS A 144 -1.89 13.16 2.51
C HIS A 144 -0.51 12.92 1.90
N PHE A 145 -0.16 13.66 0.85
CA PHE A 145 1.18 13.60 0.27
C PHE A 145 2.21 14.27 1.18
N CYS A 146 3.17 13.48 1.66
CA CYS A 146 4.30 13.96 2.43
C CYS A 146 5.44 14.46 1.55
N LYS A 147 5.75 13.71 0.48
CA LYS A 147 6.89 13.99 -0.39
C LYS A 147 6.53 13.65 -1.83
N ILE A 148 7.00 14.51 -2.73
CA ILE A 148 7.02 14.27 -4.17
C ILE A 148 8.49 14.46 -4.59
N ASN A 149 9.22 13.36 -4.63
CA ASN A 149 10.63 13.35 -4.96
C ASN A 149 10.78 13.16 -6.47
N ARG A 150 11.30 14.19 -7.15
CA ARG A 150 11.66 14.13 -8.57
C ARG A 150 13.16 14.03 -8.69
N LEU A 151 13.67 12.81 -8.78
CA LEU A 151 15.07 12.56 -9.03
C LEU A 151 15.29 12.75 -10.54
N ARG A 152 16.05 13.77 -10.90
CA ARG A 152 16.42 14.10 -12.28
C ARG A 152 17.85 13.65 -12.56
#